data_AF-A0A9E5I8X7-F1
#
_entry.id   AF-A0A9E5I8X7-F1
#
_cell.length_a   1.000
_cell.length_b   1.000
_cell.length_c   1.000
_cell.angle_alpha   90.00
_cell.angle_beta   90.00
_cell.angle_gamma   90.00
#
_symmetry.space_group_name_H-M   'P 1'
#
loop_
_entity.id
_entity.type
_entity.pdbx_description
1 polymer ?
#
loop_
_entity_poly.entity_id
_entity_poly.type
_entity_poly.pdbx_seq_one_letter_code
_entity_poly.pdbx_strand_id
1 'polypeptide(L)'
;MRRSSRSHHGTVLAELNITPLLDLVFVLLIIFMITTPLLEQQLPVDLPKSSQSASSNLPDPKSIVPLTIHKDGTVLIGQDS
;
A
#
# COMPACT_ATOMS: atom_id res chain seq x y z
N MET A 1 75.71 1.51 -10.12
CA MET A 1 74.36 0.99 -10.40
C MET A 1 73.41 1.50 -9.33
N ARG A 2 72.52 2.46 -9.64
CA ARG A 2 71.44 2.90 -8.74
C ARG A 2 70.19 3.11 -9.59
N ARG A 3 69.30 2.12 -9.58
CA ARG A 3 67.99 2.20 -10.23
C ARG A 3 67.04 2.91 -9.28
N SER A 4 66.70 4.16 -9.61
CA SER A 4 65.64 4.90 -8.94
C SER A 4 64.29 4.32 -9.37
N SER A 5 63.60 3.64 -8.45
CA SER A 5 62.20 3.24 -8.64
C SER A 5 61.32 4.43 -8.31
N ARG A 6 60.82 5.12 -9.34
CA ARG A 6 59.74 6.10 -9.19
C ARG A 6 58.47 5.34 -8.80
N SER A 7 58.12 5.43 -7.52
CA SER A 7 56.81 5.06 -6.99
C SER A 7 55.75 5.90 -7.69
N HIS A 8 55.00 5.26 -8.59
CA HIS A 8 53.84 5.86 -9.23
C HIS A 8 52.65 5.72 -8.26
N HIS A 9 52.62 6.56 -7.23
CA HIS A 9 51.42 6.78 -6.42
C HIS A 9 50.50 7.73 -7.20
N GLY A 10 50.01 7.27 -8.35
CA GLY A 10 48.87 7.88 -9.02
C GLY A 10 47.65 7.50 -8.21
N THR A 11 47.04 8.48 -7.56
CA THR A 11 45.74 8.37 -6.91
C THR A 11 44.75 7.72 -7.88
N VAL A 12 44.38 6.47 -7.60
CA VAL A 12 43.37 5.74 -8.36
C VAL A 12 42.03 6.24 -7.84
N LEU A 13 41.54 7.34 -8.43
CA LEU A 13 40.19 7.83 -8.18
C LEU A 13 39.27 6.75 -8.75
N ALA A 14 38.76 5.88 -7.89
CA ALA A 14 37.79 4.86 -8.27
C ALA A 14 36.53 5.58 -8.76
N GLU A 15 36.24 5.49 -10.06
CA GLU A 15 34.99 5.99 -10.63
C GLU A 15 33.83 5.26 -9.95
N LEU A 16 32.92 6.02 -9.34
CA LEU A 16 31.73 5.44 -8.73
C LEU A 16 30.80 4.99 -9.86
N ASN A 17 30.48 3.70 -9.91
CA ASN A 17 29.53 3.18 -10.88
C ASN A 17 28.13 3.76 -10.60
N ILE A 18 27.61 4.58 -11.52
CA ILE A 18 26.31 5.24 -11.40
C ILE A 18 25.16 4.29 -11.75
N THR A 19 25.39 3.28 -12.59
CA THR A 19 24.35 2.35 -13.07
C THR A 19 23.65 1.60 -11.92
N PRO A 20 24.35 1.04 -10.91
CA PRO A 20 23.69 0.42 -9.76
C PRO A 20 22.97 1.42 -8.84
N LEU A 21 23.40 2.68 -8.80
CA LEU A 21 22.76 3.71 -7.96
C LEU A 21 21.44 4.17 -8.56
N LEU A 22 21.40 4.31 -9.89
CA LEU A 22 20.18 4.70 -10.59
C LEU A 22 19.10 3.62 -10.46
N ASP A 23 19.50 2.34 -10.48
CA ASP A 23 18.59 1.21 -10.25
C ASP A 23 17.87 1.31 -8.89
N LEU A 24 18.61 1.61 -7.83
CA LEU A 24 18.03 1.84 -6.49
C LEU A 24 17.04 3.01 -6.47
N VAL A 25 17.36 4.11 -7.15
CA VAL A 25 16.46 5.27 -7.24
C VAL A 25 15.20 4.91 -8.03
N PHE A 26 15.31 4.16 -9.13
CA PHE A 26 14.14 3.71 -9.88
C PHE A 26 13.25 2.76 -9.07
N VAL A 27 13.82 1.84 -8.30
CA VAL A 27 13.06 0.97 -7.39
C VAL A 27 12.29 1.80 -6.36
N LEU A 28 12.90 2.82 -5.76
CA LEU A 28 12.21 3.72 -4.83
C LEU A 28 11.04 4.47 -5.49
N LEU A 29 11.21 4.93 -6.73
CA LEU A 29 10.14 5.59 -7.48
C LEU A 29 8.96 4.66 -7.77
N ILE A 30 9.23 3.39 -8.12
CA ILE A 30 8.19 2.38 -8.35
C ILE A 30 7.42 2.10 -7.05
N ILE A 31 8.10 1.99 -5.91
CA ILE A 31 7.45 1.79 -4.61
C ILE A 31 6.49 2.95 -4.30
N PHE A 32 6.91 4.21 -4.52
CA PHE A 32 6.04 5.37 -4.32
C PHE A 32 4.85 5.42 -5.28
N MET A 33 5.06 5.08 -6.56
CA MET A 33 3.97 4.99 -7.54
C MET A 33 2.91 3.96 -7.12
N ILE A 34 3.33 2.79 -6.61
CA ILE A 34 2.41 1.72 -6.20
C ILE A 34 1.69 2.04 -4.89
N THR A 35 2.37 2.65 -3.91
CA THR A 35 1.79 2.90 -2.58
C THR A 35 0.75 4.02 -2.54
N THR A 36 0.81 4.96 -3.48
CA THR A 36 -0.13 6.09 -3.57
C THR A 36 -1.60 5.66 -3.81
N PRO A 37 -1.94 4.82 -4.82
CA PRO A 37 -3.32 4.38 -5.05
C PRO A 37 -3.91 3.52 -3.92
N LEU A 38 -3.09 2.89 -3.07
CA LEU A 38 -3.60 2.13 -1.92
C LEU A 38 -4.25 3.03 -0.85
N LEU A 39 -3.93 4.32 -0.81
CA LEU A 39 -4.52 5.26 0.17
C LEU A 39 -5.96 5.69 -0.20
N GLU A 40 -6.43 5.42 -1.41
CA GLU A 40 -7.72 5.94 -1.92
C GLU A 40 -8.92 5.00 -1.68
N GLN A 41 -8.73 3.81 -1.09
CA GLN A 41 -9.83 2.87 -0.80
C GLN A 41 -10.69 3.26 0.42
N GLN A 42 -10.93 4.56 0.62
CA GLN A 42 -11.89 5.01 1.62
C GLN A 42 -13.26 5.08 0.95
N LEU A 43 -14.02 3.98 1.03
CA LEU A 43 -15.45 4.07 0.79
C LEU A 43 -16.00 5.12 1.77
N PRO A 44 -16.62 6.22 1.30
CA PRO A 44 -17.16 7.22 2.20
C PRO A 44 -18.28 6.59 3.03
N VAL A 45 -18.00 6.30 4.30
CA VAL A 45 -19.00 5.78 5.26
C VAL A 45 -19.38 6.92 6.19
N ASP A 46 -20.60 7.42 6.03
CA ASP A 46 -21.20 8.35 6.99
C ASP A 46 -21.68 7.57 8.21
N LEU A 47 -20.93 7.64 9.31
CA LEU A 47 -21.37 7.02 10.56
C LEU A 47 -22.54 7.81 11.17
N PRO A 48 -23.63 7.13 11.57
CA PRO A 48 -24.73 7.80 12.24
C PRO A 48 -24.29 8.34 13.60
N LYS A 49 -24.62 9.60 13.89
CA LYS A 49 -24.42 10.18 15.22
C LYS A 49 -25.40 9.52 16.18
N SER A 50 -24.90 8.92 17.27
CA SER A 50 -25.71 8.33 18.33
C SER A 50 -26.63 9.39 18.95
N SER A 51 -27.89 9.47 18.49
CA SER A 51 -28.93 10.15 19.25
C SER A 51 -29.46 9.15 20.27
N GLN A 52 -29.49 9.53 21.54
CA GLN A 52 -30.08 8.72 22.62
C GLN A 52 -31.62 8.51 22.46
N SER A 53 -32.18 8.88 21.30
CA SER A 53 -33.62 8.86 21.01
C SER A 53 -34.03 7.85 19.93
N ALA A 54 -33.10 7.07 19.36
CA ALA A 54 -33.39 6.12 18.29
C ALA A 54 -33.86 4.72 18.76
N SER A 55 -34.12 4.51 20.06
CA SER A 55 -34.54 3.20 20.60
C SER A 55 -36.03 2.86 20.33
N SER A 56 -36.83 3.79 19.82
CA SER A 56 -38.29 3.58 19.65
C SER A 56 -38.74 3.11 18.26
N ASN A 57 -37.85 3.06 17.26
CA ASN A 57 -38.16 2.56 15.92
C ASN A 57 -37.28 1.35 15.61
N LEU A 58 -37.55 0.23 16.29
CA LEU A 58 -36.98 -1.04 15.88
C LEU A 58 -37.57 -1.39 14.50
N PRO A 59 -36.74 -1.60 13.46
CA PRO A 59 -37.23 -1.99 12.15
C PRO A 59 -38.11 -3.23 12.25
N ASP A 60 -39.20 -3.28 11.49
CA ASP A 60 -40.05 -4.48 11.40
C ASP A 60 -39.15 -5.69 11.12
N PRO A 61 -39.20 -6.78 11.92
CA PRO A 61 -38.32 -7.94 11.75
C PRO A 61 -38.29 -8.50 10.32
N LYS A 62 -39.37 -8.30 9.55
CA LYS A 62 -39.46 -8.67 8.12
C LYS A 62 -38.58 -7.85 7.18
N SER A 63 -38.03 -6.73 7.62
CA SER A 63 -37.19 -5.81 6.83
C SER A 63 -35.69 -6.10 6.94
N ILE A 64 -35.29 -7.02 7.83
CA ILE A 64 -33.90 -7.42 8.02
C ILE A 64 -33.55 -8.48 6.98
N VAL A 65 -32.71 -8.13 6.01
CA VAL A 65 -32.22 -9.05 5.00
C VAL A 65 -30.78 -9.46 5.36
N PRO A 66 -30.49 -10.76 5.58
CA PRO A 66 -29.13 -11.21 5.83
C PRO A 66 -28.30 -11.16 4.54
N LEU A 67 -27.06 -10.68 4.67
CA LEU A 67 -26.05 -10.67 3.61
C LEU A 67 -24.90 -11.62 4.02
N THR A 68 -24.56 -12.58 3.16
CA THR A 68 -23.43 -13.49 3.35
C THR A 68 -22.37 -13.21 2.29
N ILE A 69 -21.13 -13.03 2.70
CA ILE A 69 -19.98 -12.77 1.81
C ILE A 69 -19.00 -13.94 1.94
N HIS A 70 -18.79 -14.67 0.85
CA HIS A 70 -17.85 -15.77 0.77
C HIS A 70 -16.43 -15.27 0.40
N LYS A 71 -15.40 -16.04 0.74
CA LYS A 71 -13.99 -15.67 0.50
C LYS A 71 -13.62 -15.52 -0.98
N ASP A 72 -14.41 -16.09 -1.86
CA ASP A 72 -14.30 -15.99 -3.32
C ASP A 72 -14.93 -14.69 -3.86
N GLY A 73 -15.52 -13.86 -3.00
CA GLY A 73 -16.22 -12.63 -3.39
C GLY A 73 -17.68 -12.84 -3.77
N THR A 74 -18.22 -14.05 -3.65
CA THR A 74 -19.64 -14.33 -3.91
C THR A 74 -20.49 -13.72 -2.79
N VAL A 75 -21.47 -12.88 -3.17
CA VAL A 75 -22.39 -12.20 -2.25
C VAL A 75 -23.78 -12.82 -2.38
N LEU A 76 -24.31 -13.38 -1.29
CA LEU A 76 -25.67 -13.93 -1.23
C LEU A 76 -26.56 -13.03 -0.38
N ILE A 77 -27.77 -12.75 -0.88
CA ILE A 77 -28.76 -11.87 -0.24
C ILE A 77 -30.02 -12.70 0.03
N GLY A 78 -30.43 -12.79 1.30
CA GLY A 78 -31.77 -13.27 1.66
C GLY A 78 -32.04 -14.75 1.40
N GLN A 79 -31.04 -15.62 1.52
CA GLN A 79 -31.25 -17.06 1.37
C GLN A 79 -31.11 -17.76 2.71
N ASP A 80 -32.26 -18.11 3.28
CA ASP A 80 -32.36 -19.14 4.31
C ASP A 80 -31.87 -20.47 3.72
N SER A 81 -30.81 -21.03 4.32
CA SER A 81 -30.25 -22.40 4.22
C SER A 81 -28.81 -22.46 3.73
#